data_AF-W1Y0C1-F1
#
_entry.id   AF-W1Y0C1-F1
#
_cell.length_a   1.000
_cell.length_b   1.000
_cell.length_c   1.000
_cell.angle_alpha   90.00
_cell.angle_beta   90.00
_cell.angle_gamma   90.00
#
_symmetry.space_group_name_H-M   'P 1'
#
loop_
_entity.id
_entity.type
_entity.pdbx_description
1 polymer ?
#
loop_
_entity_poly.entity_id
_entity_poly.type
_entity_poly.pdbx_seq_one_letter_code
_entity_poly.pdbx_strand_id
1 'polypeptide(L)' 'PALILMDELAHSNAPGSRHPKRWQDIEELLEAGIDVFTTVNVQHLESLNDVVSGVTGIQVRETVPDPFFDAAEIGRA' A
#
# COMPACT_ATOMS: atom_id res chain seq x y z
N PRO A 1 14.71 -14.77 2.97
CA PRO A 1 14.22 -14.35 4.31
C PRO A 1 12.77 -14.80 4.43
N ALA A 2 12.29 -15.14 5.63
CA ALA A 2 10.89 -15.55 5.80
C ALA A 2 9.94 -14.34 5.87
N LEU A 3 10.42 -13.20 6.40
CA LEU A 3 9.63 -11.99 6.61
C LEU A 3 10.45 -10.74 6.23
N ILE A 4 9.79 -9.78 5.59
CA ILE A 4 10.30 -8.43 5.29
C ILE A 4 9.42 -7.39 6.00
N LEU A 5 10.06 -6.36 6.56
CA LEU A 5 9.37 -5.16 7.04
C LEU A 5 9.53 -4.07 5.98
N MET A 6 8.42 -3.58 5.43
CA MET A 6 8.42 -2.62 4.34
C MET A 6 7.37 -1.56 4.59
N ASP A 7 7.79 -0.36 4.95
CA ASP A 7 6.87 0.71 5.34
C ASP A 7 6.16 1.36 4.14
N GLU A 8 5.08 2.09 4.40
CA GLU A 8 4.31 2.91 3.45
C GLU A 8 3.79 2.14 2.21
N LEU A 9 2.81 1.26 2.39
CA LEU A 9 2.20 0.48 1.31
C LEU A 9 1.78 1.29 0.08
N ALA A 10 1.31 2.52 0.29
CA ALA A 10 0.82 3.41 -0.76
C ALA A 10 1.91 4.09 -1.60
N HIS A 11 3.18 3.96 -1.21
CA HIS A 11 4.28 4.71 -1.78
C HIS A 11 4.40 4.52 -3.30
N SER A 12 4.68 5.62 -4.00
CA SER A 12 5.04 5.61 -5.42
C SER A 12 6.55 5.52 -5.55
N ASN A 13 7.02 4.47 -6.20
CA ASN A 13 8.45 4.22 -6.32
C ASN A 13 9.15 5.26 -7.19
N ALA A 14 10.47 5.37 -7.00
CA ALA A 14 11.29 6.28 -7.78
C ALA A 14 11.18 6.00 -9.29
N PRO A 15 11.29 7.04 -10.15
CA PRO A 15 11.32 6.85 -11.60
C PRO A 15 12.42 5.88 -12.03
N GLY A 16 12.07 4.92 -12.89
CA GLY A 16 12.99 3.86 -13.34
C GLY A 16 13.02 2.62 -12.46
N SER A 17 12.30 2.61 -11.33
CA SER A 17 12.04 1.38 -10.58
C SER A 17 11.28 0.35 -11.41
N ARG A 18 11.46 -0.94 -11.08
CA ARG A 18 10.80 -2.06 -11.78
C ARG A 18 9.28 -1.93 -11.74
N HIS A 19 8.73 -1.66 -10.56
CA HIS A 19 7.31 -1.42 -10.36
C HIS A 19 7.08 0.04 -9.97
N PRO A 20 6.04 0.71 -10.49
CA PRO A 20 5.71 2.09 -10.12
C PRO A 20 5.17 2.25 -8.69
N LYS A 21 4.63 1.20 -8.08
CA LYS A 21 4.03 1.25 -6.73
C LYS A 21 4.63 0.22 -5.79
N ARG A 22 4.78 0.57 -4.52
CA ARG A 22 5.32 -0.34 -3.50
C ARG A 22 4.46 -1.57 -3.26
N TRP A 23 3.13 -1.45 -3.33
CA TRP A 23 2.25 -2.61 -3.22
C TRP A 23 2.51 -3.68 -4.30
N GLN A 24 3.03 -3.31 -5.47
CA GLN A 24 3.42 -4.26 -6.53
C GLN A 24 4.75 -4.95 -6.22
N ASP A 25 5.70 -4.25 -5.58
CA ASP A 25 6.90 -4.91 -5.06
C ASP A 25 6.53 -5.95 -4.00
N ILE A 26 5.56 -5.61 -3.14
CA ILE A 26 5.03 -6.52 -2.12
C ILE A 26 4.33 -7.70 -2.77
N GLU A 27 3.53 -7.48 -3.81
CA GLU A 27 2.88 -8.56 -4.59
C GLU A 27 3.92 -9.56 -5.12
N GLU A 28 5.00 -9.09 -5.73
CA GLU A 28 6.09 -9.96 -6.22
C GLU A 28 6.78 -10.72 -5.07
N LEU A 29 6.97 -10.09 -3.91
CA LEU A 29 7.56 -10.74 -2.73
C LEU A 29 6.63 -11.85 -2.18
N LEU A 30 5.33 -11.59 -2.14
CA LEU A 30 4.32 -12.57 -1.71
C LEU A 30 4.25 -13.75 -2.69
N GLU A 31 4.31 -13.50 -4.01
CA GLU A 31 4.40 -14.56 -5.03
C GLU A 31 5.65 -15.43 -4.88
N ALA A 32 6.75 -14.86 -4.39
CA ALA A 32 7.98 -15.58 -4.07
C ALA A 32 7.92 -16.33 -2.73
N GLY A 33 6.80 -16.27 -1.99
CA GLY A 33 6.60 -16.92 -0.70
C GLY A 33 7.29 -16.21 0.46
N ILE A 34 7.50 -14.89 0.36
CA ILE A 34 8.09 -14.07 1.43
C ILE A 34 6.97 -13.27 2.10
N ASP A 35 6.80 -13.44 3.41
CA ASP A 35 5.83 -12.66 4.17
C ASP A 35 6.29 -11.20 4.25
N VAL A 36 5.33 -10.27 4.24
CA VAL A 36 5.62 -8.83 4.34
C VAL A 36 4.73 -8.18 5.38
N PHE A 37 5.35 -7.47 6.32
CA PHE A 37 4.64 -6.52 7.17
C PHE A 37 4.85 -5.10 6.65
N THR A 38 3.76 -4.35 6.58
CA THR A 38 3.75 -2.98 6.09
C THR A 38 2.85 -2.09 6.94
N THR A 39 2.89 -0.79 6.69
CA THR A 39 1.94 0.17 7.27
C THR A 39 1.24 0.94 6.18
N VAL A 40 0.00 1.35 6.45
CA VAL A 40 -0.78 2.20 5.55
C VAL A 40 -1.70 3.10 6.36
N ASN A 41 -1.78 4.38 5.99
CA ASN A 41 -2.82 5.26 6.50
C ASN A 41 -4.07 5.11 5.63
N VAL A 42 -5.24 5.05 6.27
CA VAL A 42 -6.54 4.80 5.62
C VAL A 42 -6.88 5.80 4.50
N GLN A 43 -6.28 7.00 4.53
CA GLN A 43 -6.46 8.02 3.49
C GLN A 43 -5.95 7.61 2.10
N HIS A 44 -5.09 6.59 2.02
CA HIS A 44 -4.51 6.11 0.78
C HIS A 44 -5.35 5.01 0.11
N LEU A 45 -6.43 4.54 0.74
CA LEU A 45 -7.35 3.62 0.08
C LEU A 45 -8.13 4.34 -1.02
N GLU A 46 -8.21 3.74 -2.20
CA GLU A 46 -8.84 4.36 -3.37
C GLU A 46 -10.31 4.72 -3.09
N SER A 47 -11.07 3.84 -2.44
CA SER A 47 -12.46 4.11 -2.07
C SER A 47 -12.67 5.31 -1.13
N LEU A 48 -11.65 5.73 -0.39
CA LEU A 48 -11.74 6.79 0.61
C LEU A 48 -11.20 8.15 0.13
N ASN A 49 -10.59 8.19 -1.05
CA ASN A 49 -9.91 9.38 -1.55
C ASN A 49 -10.85 10.59 -1.67
N ASP A 50 -12.05 10.38 -2.22
CA ASP A 50 -13.06 11.43 -2.39
C ASP A 50 -13.58 11.96 -1.05
N VAL A 51 -13.79 11.07 -0.07
CA VAL A 51 -14.25 11.43 1.28
C VAL A 51 -13.17 12.23 1.99
N VAL A 52 -11.92 11.78 1.94
CA VAL A 52 -10.78 12.47 2.54
C VAL A 52 -10.57 13.83 1.90
N SER A 53 -10.61 13.92 0.58
CA SER A 53 -10.49 15.19 -0.15
C SER A 53 -11.63 16.15 0.22
N GLY A 54 -12.86 15.66 0.38
CA GLY A 54 -14.01 16.46 0.79
C GLY A 54 -13.89 17.04 2.20
N VAL A 55 -13.27 16.29 3.13
CA VAL A 55 -13.11 16.70 4.53
C VAL A 55 -11.88 17.58 4.74
N THR A 56 -10.76 17.24 4.11
CA THR A 56 -9.45 17.86 4.36
C THR A 56 -9.08 18.94 3.36
N GLY A 57 -9.71 18.94 2.18
CA GLY A 57 -9.31 19.77 1.04
C GLY A 57 -7.98 19.33 0.39
N ILE A 58 -7.39 18.22 0.83
CA ILE A 58 -6.12 17.68 0.32
C ILE A 58 -6.42 16.50 -0.61
N GLN A 59 -5.86 16.55 -1.81
CA GLN A 59 -5.93 15.44 -2.76
C GLN A 59 -4.83 14.42 -2.48
N VAL A 60 -5.21 13.17 -2.19
CA VAL A 60 -4.26 12.07 -1.98
C VAL A 60 -3.90 11.45 -3.33
N ARG A 61 -2.64 11.59 -3.75
CA ARG A 61 -2.17 11.08 -5.06
C ARG A 61 -1.60 9.67 -5.00
N GLU A 62 -1.12 9.28 -3.82
CA GLU A 62 -0.56 7.97 -3.60
C GLU A 62 -1.64 7.05 -3.07
N THR A 63 -2.05 6.08 -3.88
CA THR A 63 -3.18 5.19 -3.54
C THR A 63 -2.78 3.72 -3.55
N VAL A 64 -3.60 2.93 -2.85
CA VAL A 64 -3.59 1.47 -2.84
C VAL A 64 -4.99 0.99 -3.25
N PRO A 65 -5.09 0.05 -4.21
CA PRO A 65 -6.37 -0.56 -4.56
C PRO A 65 -6.97 -1.28 -3.36
N ASP A 66 -8.25 -1.05 -3.09
CA ASP A 66 -9.00 -1.72 -2.03
C ASP A 66 -8.85 -3.26 -2.07
N PRO A 67 -8.92 -3.95 -3.24
CA PRO A 67 -8.77 -5.41 -3.27
C PRO A 67 -7.41 -5.91 -2.77
N PHE A 68 -6.34 -5.13 -2.96
CA PHE A 68 -5.02 -5.48 -2.44
C PHE A 68 -5.00 -5.37 -0.92
N PHE A 69 -5.61 -4.30 -0.39
CA PHE A 69 -5.73 -4.11 1.06
C PHE A 69 -6.63 -5.16 1.71
N ASP A 70 -7.77 -5.48 1.09
CA ASP A 70 -8.76 -6.44 1.61
C ASP A 70 -8.22 -7.87 1.70
N ALA A 71 -7.19 -8.21 0.91
CA ALA A 71 -6.52 -9.50 0.95
C ALA A 71 -5.54 -9.64 2.14
N ALA A 72 -5.20 -8.55 2.83
CA ALA A 72 -4.21 -8.55 3.90
C ALA A 72 -4.79 -8.98 5.25
N GLU A 73 -3.95 -9.62 6.08
CA GLU A 73 -4.27 -9.80 7.50
C GLU A 73 -3.92 -8.53 8.29
N ILE A 74 -4.89 -8.01 9.05
CA ILE A 74 -4.66 -6.85 9.92
C ILE A 74 -4.08 -7.33 11.25
N GLY A 75 -2.81 -7.00 11.49
CA GLY A 75 -2.16 -7.27 12.77
C GLY A 75 -2.91 -6.62 13.93
N ARG A 76 -3.20 -7.39 14.98
CA ARG A 76 -3.76 -6.84 16.23
C ARG A 76 -2.65 -6.15 17.01
N ALA A 77 -2.85 -4.87 17.33
CA ALA A 77 -2.02 -4.12 18.26
C ALA A 77 -2.26 -4.56 19.71
#